data_AF-A0A1X1YG44-F1
#
_entry.id   AF-A0A1X1YG44-F1
#
_cell.length_a   1.000
_cell.length_b   1.000
_cell.length_c   1.000
_cell.angle_alpha   90.00
_cell.angle_beta   90.00
_cell.angle_gamma   90.00
#
_symmetry.space_group_name_H-M   'P 1'
#
loop_
_entity.id
_entity.type
_entity.pdbx_description
1 polymer ?
#
loop_
_entity_poly.entity_id
_entity_poly.type
_entity_poly.pdbx_seq_one_letter_code
_entity_poly.pdbx_strand_id
1 'polypeptide(L)'
;MGQVGSTYRCPGFRTRVAALLMVPVAVLGLSACGGNADAEAAKIITDKGTPFADLLIPKLTASVTDKSVGVAVDAPVRVTAEDGVLDSVTMVNEYGAVVDGKLSPDGLTWSTTEQLGYNKRYTLNAKSLGLGGVTSRQMTFQTHSPQNLTMPYVVPRDGEVVGVGQPVTIKFDENIADRVAAEKAIKITTDPPVVGAFYWLNNRDVRWRPRDFWKPGTNVDVAVNTYGVDLGNGVYGQDNAASHFVIGDEVIATVDDNTKSMVVRVNGEVVKTMPVSMGKDSTPTNNGTYIVGERFPHIVMDSSTYGVPVNSPNGYRTDVDWATQISYSGIFVHSAPWSVGVQGYANASHGCINVSPSNALWFYDHVKRGDVVEISNTIGPPLPGNEGLGDWNIPWSQWQAGNAREPVR
;
A
#
# COMPACT_ATOMS: atom_id res chain seq x y z
N MET A 1 -55.15 -22.05 1.64
CA MET A 1 -56.06 -22.62 2.67
C MET A 1 -55.39 -22.42 4.02
N GLY A 2 -56.13 -22.01 5.07
CA GLY A 2 -55.57 -21.55 6.38
C GLY A 2 -54.88 -20.18 6.27
N GLN A 3 -55.28 -19.05 6.87
CA GLN A 3 -55.85 -18.69 8.19
C GLN A 3 -54.91 -18.89 9.40
N VAL A 4 -54.37 -17.78 9.94
CA VAL A 4 -54.63 -17.13 11.26
C VAL A 4 -54.15 -15.65 11.10
N GLY A 5 -54.68 -14.58 11.71
CA GLY A 5 -55.88 -14.35 12.54
C GLY A 5 -56.03 -12.87 12.97
N SER A 6 -57.24 -12.51 13.43
CA SER A 6 -57.72 -11.24 14.05
C SER A 6 -56.84 -10.61 15.16
N THR A 7 -56.99 -9.33 15.62
CA THR A 7 -57.95 -8.21 15.35
C THR A 7 -57.40 -6.85 15.85
N TYR A 8 -57.96 -5.75 15.31
CA TYR A 8 -58.12 -4.33 15.77
C TYR A 8 -57.86 -3.94 17.27
N ARG A 9 -57.68 -2.67 17.68
CA ARG A 9 -58.25 -1.38 17.18
C ARG A 9 -57.49 -0.12 17.71
N CYS A 10 -57.68 1.04 17.08
CA CYS A 10 -57.10 2.36 17.43
C CYS A 10 -58.17 3.29 18.09
N PRO A 11 -58.02 4.64 18.24
CA PRO A 11 -56.84 5.51 18.47
C PRO A 11 -57.03 6.63 19.54
N GLY A 12 -55.92 7.24 20.00
CA GLY A 12 -55.74 8.71 20.15
C GLY A 12 -56.48 9.54 21.24
N PHE A 13 -55.78 10.53 21.82
CA PHE A 13 -56.37 11.62 22.61
C PHE A 13 -55.63 12.97 22.40
N ARG A 14 -56.22 14.11 22.81
CA ARG A 14 -55.80 15.46 22.35
C ARG A 14 -56.01 16.58 23.40
N THR A 15 -54.99 17.44 23.58
CA THR A 15 -55.05 18.90 23.94
C THR A 15 -55.51 19.46 25.32
N ARG A 16 -54.62 20.34 25.87
CA ARG A 16 -54.86 21.68 26.55
C ARG A 16 -55.13 21.81 28.08
N VAL A 17 -54.82 23.02 28.61
CA VAL A 17 -55.15 23.64 29.95
C VAL A 17 -54.30 23.13 31.16
N ALA A 18 -53.60 23.87 32.06
CA ALA A 18 -53.40 25.30 32.47
C ALA A 18 -54.29 25.84 33.65
N ALA A 19 -53.88 26.68 34.63
CA ALA A 19 -52.61 27.28 35.10
C ALA A 19 -52.81 27.99 36.51
N LEU A 20 -51.74 28.66 37.04
CA LEU A 20 -51.70 29.77 38.03
C LEU A 20 -51.73 29.55 39.58
N LEU A 21 -50.86 30.33 40.27
CA LEU A 21 -50.93 30.89 41.66
C LEU A 21 -50.82 29.91 42.87
N MET A 22 -50.44 30.33 44.10
CA MET A 22 -50.16 31.66 44.68
C MET A 22 -49.01 31.63 45.75
N VAL A 23 -48.61 32.79 46.30
CA VAL A 23 -47.64 32.97 47.40
C VAL A 23 -48.24 33.88 48.49
N PRO A 24 -47.91 33.68 49.78
CA PRO A 24 -47.84 34.79 50.73
C PRO A 24 -46.52 34.85 51.52
N VAL A 25 -46.17 36.06 51.98
CA VAL A 25 -44.97 36.39 52.77
C VAL A 25 -45.37 36.69 54.23
N ALA A 26 -44.50 36.39 55.20
CA ALA A 26 -44.59 36.86 56.59
C ALA A 26 -43.21 37.35 57.07
N VAL A 27 -43.19 38.39 57.93
CA VAL A 27 -42.02 39.28 58.12
C VAL A 27 -41.84 39.73 59.58
N LEU A 28 -40.58 39.65 60.05
CA LEU A 28 -39.94 40.33 61.19
C LEU A 28 -40.48 40.20 62.63
N GLY A 29 -39.54 39.96 63.54
CA GLY A 29 -39.55 40.31 64.96
C GLY A 29 -38.12 40.66 65.39
N LEU A 30 -37.92 41.64 66.27
CA LEU A 30 -36.62 42.31 66.54
C LEU A 30 -36.22 42.29 68.02
N SER A 31 -34.98 42.74 68.30
CA SER A 31 -34.38 43.12 69.61
C SER A 31 -33.90 41.99 70.54
N ALA A 32 -32.82 42.15 71.34
CA ALA A 32 -31.69 43.10 71.26
C ALA A 32 -30.48 42.67 72.14
N CYS A 33 -29.28 43.11 71.72
CA CYS A 33 -28.04 43.45 72.47
C CYS A 33 -27.53 42.62 73.68
N GLY A 34 -26.25 42.21 73.61
CA GLY A 34 -25.36 42.13 74.79
C GLY A 34 -24.35 40.98 74.81
N GLY A 35 -23.05 41.27 74.66
CA GLY A 35 -21.96 40.28 74.83
C GLY A 35 -20.60 40.77 74.30
N ASN A 36 -19.52 40.48 75.01
CA ASN A 36 -18.17 40.98 74.71
C ASN A 36 -17.63 40.50 73.34
N ALA A 37 -16.79 41.34 72.73
CA ALA A 37 -15.92 40.93 71.64
C ALA A 37 -14.60 40.34 72.18
N ASP A 38 -14.53 39.02 72.28
CA ASP A 38 -13.24 38.32 72.23
C ASP A 38 -12.78 38.25 70.77
N ALA A 39 -11.51 38.56 70.52
CA ALA A 39 -10.94 38.49 69.17
C ALA A 39 -10.67 37.02 68.81
N GLU A 40 -11.44 36.45 67.87
CA GLU A 40 -11.20 35.09 67.39
C GLU A 40 -9.77 35.01 66.81
N ALA A 41 -8.94 34.16 67.41
CA ALA A 41 -7.54 34.03 67.00
C ALA A 41 -7.44 33.61 65.54
N ALA A 42 -6.71 34.38 64.73
CA ALA A 42 -6.60 34.15 63.29
C ALA A 42 -6.06 32.74 63.01
N LYS A 43 -6.92 31.88 62.44
CA LYS A 43 -6.56 30.50 62.08
C LYS A 43 -5.46 30.52 61.03
N ILE A 44 -4.26 30.13 61.44
CA ILE A 44 -3.06 30.15 60.60
C ILE A 44 -3.26 29.20 59.41
N ILE A 45 -2.77 29.61 58.23
CA ILE A 45 -2.88 28.85 56.99
C ILE A 45 -1.84 27.72 56.97
N THR A 46 -2.07 26.69 57.80
CA THR A 46 -1.32 25.43 57.81
C THR A 46 -2.17 24.23 57.39
N ASP A 47 -3.51 24.37 57.43
CA ASP A 47 -4.49 23.31 57.07
C ASP A 47 -5.15 23.53 55.69
N LYS A 48 -4.47 24.31 54.83
CA LYS A 48 -4.74 24.35 53.38
C LYS A 48 -3.47 23.90 52.67
N GLY A 49 -3.45 22.62 52.25
CA GLY A 49 -2.41 22.09 51.37
C GLY A 49 -2.22 23.00 50.16
N THR A 50 -0.97 23.25 49.78
CA THR A 50 -0.62 24.22 48.74
C THR A 50 -1.13 23.75 47.38
N PRO A 51 -2.11 24.43 46.74
CA PRO A 51 -2.74 23.96 45.50
C PRO A 51 -1.79 23.96 44.28
N PHE A 52 -0.56 24.46 44.46
CA PHE A 52 0.52 24.40 43.46
C PHE A 52 1.41 23.16 43.60
N ALA A 53 1.37 22.43 44.72
CA ALA A 53 2.17 21.21 44.88
C ALA A 53 1.60 20.05 44.05
N ASP A 54 0.27 19.88 44.04
CA ASP A 54 -0.43 18.87 43.24
C ASP A 54 -0.24 19.09 41.72
N LEU A 55 -0.04 20.34 41.30
CA LEU A 55 0.30 20.71 39.92
C LEU A 55 1.75 20.38 39.53
N LEU A 56 2.60 19.99 40.48
CA LEU A 56 4.00 19.60 40.27
C LEU A 56 4.21 18.08 40.46
N ILE A 57 3.14 17.31 40.69
CA ILE A 57 3.18 15.85 40.69
C ILE A 57 3.31 15.40 39.22
N PRO A 58 4.37 14.67 38.83
CA PRO A 58 4.57 14.32 37.44
C PRO A 58 3.42 13.47 36.88
N LYS A 59 3.05 13.72 35.62
CA LYS A 59 2.11 12.84 34.89
C LYS A 59 2.88 11.91 33.95
N LEU A 60 2.29 10.75 33.69
CA LEU A 60 2.79 9.76 32.74
C LEU A 60 1.67 9.43 31.76
N THR A 61 1.91 9.72 30.48
CA THR A 61 1.04 9.38 29.35
C THR A 61 1.77 8.37 28.47
N ALA A 62 1.05 7.41 27.90
CA ALA A 62 1.62 6.40 27.00
C ALA A 62 0.73 6.18 25.78
N SER A 63 1.30 5.69 24.69
CA SER A 63 0.56 5.33 23.47
C SER A 63 -0.22 4.02 23.58
N VAL A 64 -0.19 3.35 24.73
CA VAL A 64 -0.85 2.08 25.02
C VAL A 64 -1.59 2.15 26.36
N THR A 65 -2.71 1.43 26.46
CA THR A 65 -3.54 1.35 27.67
C THR A 65 -3.28 0.04 28.41
N ASP A 66 -3.27 0.06 29.74
CA ASP A 66 -3.17 -1.18 30.54
C ASP A 66 -4.30 -2.17 30.19
N LYS A 67 -3.93 -3.45 30.07
CA LYS A 67 -4.76 -4.59 29.67
C LYS A 67 -5.39 -4.48 28.27
N SER A 68 -4.89 -3.59 27.41
CA SER A 68 -5.27 -3.57 25.99
C SER A 68 -4.80 -4.82 25.24
N VAL A 69 -5.58 -5.24 24.25
CA VAL A 69 -5.32 -6.41 23.41
C VAL A 69 -5.57 -6.04 21.94
N GLY A 70 -4.84 -6.64 21.00
CA GLY A 70 -4.88 -6.20 19.61
C GLY A 70 -4.23 -4.83 19.42
N VAL A 71 -3.13 -4.57 20.13
CA VAL A 71 -2.33 -3.36 19.95
C VAL A 71 -1.54 -3.45 18.63
N ALA A 72 -1.57 -2.36 17.86
CA ALA A 72 -0.86 -2.24 16.60
C ALA A 72 0.67 -2.21 16.78
N VAL A 73 1.39 -2.68 15.76
CA VAL A 73 2.87 -2.72 15.73
C VAL A 73 3.45 -2.01 14.51
N ASP A 74 2.61 -1.21 13.84
CA ASP A 74 2.95 -0.27 12.76
C ASP A 74 3.61 1.02 13.29
N ALA A 75 3.49 1.28 14.59
CA ALA A 75 4.06 2.44 15.28
C ALA A 75 4.83 2.03 16.56
N PRO A 76 5.91 2.76 16.93
CA PRO A 76 6.65 2.51 18.16
C PRO A 76 5.85 2.91 19.40
N VAL A 77 6.03 2.16 20.49
CA VAL A 77 5.39 2.48 21.77
C VAL A 77 6.12 3.64 22.44
N ARG A 78 5.36 4.68 22.83
CA ARG A 78 5.86 5.92 23.40
C ARG A 78 5.36 6.13 24.82
N VAL A 79 6.20 6.72 25.66
CA VAL A 79 5.86 7.27 26.98
C VAL A 79 6.31 8.72 27.04
N THR A 80 5.47 9.60 27.59
CA THR A 80 5.82 11.01 27.84
C THR A 80 5.58 11.39 29.30
N ALA A 81 6.45 12.25 29.82
CA ALA A 81 6.29 12.90 31.12
C ALA A 81 5.74 14.33 30.96
N GLU A 82 4.88 14.73 31.89
CA GLU A 82 4.52 16.13 32.17
C GLU A 82 4.89 16.45 33.62
N ASP A 83 5.16 17.72 33.94
CA ASP A 83 5.49 18.23 35.29
C ASP A 83 6.68 17.51 35.98
N GLY A 84 7.52 16.86 35.19
CA GLY A 84 8.69 16.09 35.59
C GLY A 84 9.42 15.48 34.39
N VAL A 85 10.44 14.67 34.66
CA VAL A 85 11.25 13.95 33.66
C VAL A 85 11.24 12.44 33.92
N LEU A 86 11.34 11.66 32.85
CA LEU A 86 11.43 10.20 32.91
C LEU A 86 12.79 9.78 33.50
N ASP A 87 12.74 9.06 34.62
CA ASP A 87 13.90 8.56 35.36
C ASP A 87 14.23 7.10 34.98
N SER A 88 13.20 6.29 34.79
CA SER A 88 13.35 4.94 34.23
C SER A 88 12.14 4.57 33.40
N VAL A 89 12.36 4.11 32.18
CA VAL A 89 11.34 3.43 31.36
C VAL A 89 11.94 2.13 30.86
N THR A 90 11.26 1.02 31.12
CA THR A 90 11.63 -0.32 30.64
C THR A 90 10.41 -1.03 30.09
N MET A 91 10.56 -1.67 28.94
CA MET A 91 9.55 -2.58 28.40
C MET A 91 10.17 -3.96 28.22
N VAL A 92 9.44 -5.00 28.60
CA VAL A 92 9.86 -6.41 28.48
C VAL A 92 8.77 -7.24 27.82
N ASN A 93 9.14 -8.30 27.09
CA ASN A 93 8.20 -9.28 26.56
C ASN A 93 7.82 -10.36 27.59
N GLU A 94 6.98 -11.34 27.20
CA GLU A 94 6.52 -12.42 28.06
C GLU A 94 7.62 -13.35 28.62
N TYR A 95 8.83 -13.31 28.06
CA TYR A 95 10.00 -14.05 28.54
C TYR A 95 10.97 -13.19 29.37
N GLY A 96 10.64 -11.92 29.63
CA GLY A 96 11.48 -11.00 30.37
C GLY A 96 12.65 -10.40 29.58
N ALA A 97 12.72 -10.63 28.26
CA ALA A 97 13.70 -9.95 27.41
C ALA A 97 13.30 -8.47 27.28
N VAL A 98 14.29 -7.58 27.46
CA VAL A 98 14.14 -6.13 27.34
C VAL A 98 13.95 -5.76 25.87
N VAL A 99 13.04 -4.82 25.62
CA VAL A 99 12.83 -4.20 24.30
C VAL A 99 13.67 -2.92 24.21
N ASP A 100 14.41 -2.78 23.12
CA ASP A 100 15.23 -1.60 22.84
C ASP A 100 14.36 -0.34 22.72
N GLY A 101 14.77 0.71 23.42
CA GLY A 101 14.11 2.00 23.40
C GLY A 101 14.98 3.13 23.92
N LYS A 102 14.69 4.35 23.46
CA LYS A 102 15.52 5.54 23.63
C LYS A 102 14.75 6.66 24.31
N LEU A 103 15.40 7.26 25.32
CA LEU A 103 14.96 8.50 25.96
C LEU A 103 15.46 9.73 25.17
N SER A 104 14.64 10.77 25.09
CA SER A 104 15.01 12.06 24.50
C SER A 104 15.99 12.86 25.39
N PRO A 105 16.83 13.74 24.83
CA PRO A 105 17.85 14.47 25.62
C PRO A 105 17.29 15.40 26.71
N ASP A 106 16.01 15.77 26.63
CA ASP A 106 15.28 16.57 27.62
C ASP A 106 14.66 15.71 28.75
N GLY A 107 14.72 14.38 28.65
CA GLY A 107 14.10 13.45 29.59
C GLY A 107 12.57 13.35 29.48
N LEU A 108 11.93 14.00 28.51
CA LEU A 108 10.46 14.10 28.45
C LEU A 108 9.77 12.97 27.68
N THR A 109 10.46 12.30 26.76
CA THR A 109 9.88 11.27 25.87
C THR A 109 10.77 10.03 25.77
N TRP A 110 10.21 8.85 26.04
CA TRP A 110 10.81 7.56 25.69
C TRP A 110 10.03 6.92 24.53
N SER A 111 10.73 6.24 23.62
CA SER A 111 10.14 5.51 22.50
C SER A 111 10.88 4.19 22.29
N THR A 112 10.18 3.11 21.91
CA THR A 112 10.84 1.91 21.38
C THR A 112 11.63 2.25 20.11
N THR A 113 12.72 1.52 19.87
CA THR A 113 13.62 1.69 18.72
C THR A 113 13.81 0.42 17.89
N GLU A 114 13.24 -0.71 18.32
CA GLU A 114 13.10 -1.94 17.51
C GLU A 114 11.64 -2.21 17.10
N GLN A 115 11.46 -3.19 16.22
CA GLN A 115 10.18 -3.64 15.67
C GLN A 115 9.45 -4.55 16.67
N LEU A 116 8.22 -4.19 17.04
CA LEU A 116 7.44 -4.94 18.04
C LEU A 116 6.75 -6.16 17.43
N GLY A 117 6.94 -7.33 18.04
CA GLY A 117 6.46 -8.59 17.49
C GLY A 117 4.94 -8.80 17.61
N TYR A 118 4.40 -9.52 16.63
CA TYR A 118 3.05 -10.09 16.68
C TYR A 118 2.89 -11.17 17.77
N ASN A 119 1.67 -11.28 18.29
CA ASN A 119 1.25 -12.23 19.32
C ASN A 119 2.15 -12.20 20.57
N LYS A 120 2.54 -11.00 20.98
CA LYS A 120 3.38 -10.73 22.16
C LYS A 120 2.58 -10.14 23.30
N ARG A 121 3.05 -10.38 24.53
CA ARG A 121 2.60 -9.65 25.71
C ARG A 121 3.76 -8.82 26.23
N TYR A 122 3.59 -7.51 26.21
CA TYR A 122 4.59 -6.57 26.71
C TYR A 122 4.16 -6.00 28.06
N THR A 123 5.12 -5.89 28.98
CA THR A 123 4.97 -5.18 30.25
C THR A 123 5.86 -3.96 30.23
N LEU A 124 5.25 -2.78 30.31
CA LEU A 124 5.87 -1.46 30.29
C LEU A 124 5.85 -0.88 31.71
N ASN A 125 7.03 -0.57 32.25
CA ASN A 125 7.20 0.12 33.51
C ASN A 125 7.78 1.51 33.22
N ALA A 126 7.16 2.56 33.75
CA ALA A 126 7.61 3.93 33.61
C ALA A 126 7.57 4.66 34.96
N LYS A 127 8.59 5.48 35.21
CA LYS A 127 8.75 6.30 36.41
C LYS A 127 9.18 7.70 36.01
N SER A 128 8.49 8.71 36.53
CA SER A 128 8.79 10.13 36.34
C SER A 128 9.07 10.81 37.68
N LEU A 129 10.05 11.73 37.68
CA LEU A 129 10.47 12.53 38.83
C LEU A 129 10.21 14.01 38.57
N GLY A 130 9.68 14.72 39.56
CA GLY A 130 9.47 16.17 39.49
C GLY A 130 9.37 16.79 40.88
N LEU A 131 9.11 18.10 40.93
CA LEU A 131 9.19 18.88 42.17
C LEU A 131 8.11 18.50 43.20
N GLY A 132 6.95 18.00 42.75
CA GLY A 132 5.88 17.47 43.61
C GLY A 132 6.03 15.99 43.97
N GLY A 133 7.07 15.29 43.49
CA GLY A 133 7.39 13.92 43.88
C GLY A 133 7.63 12.95 42.73
N VAL A 134 7.13 11.72 42.88
CA VAL A 134 7.40 10.58 41.99
C VAL A 134 6.10 9.93 41.53
N THR A 135 5.95 9.78 40.22
CA THR A 135 4.83 9.03 39.64
C THR A 135 5.34 7.79 38.91
N SER A 136 4.77 6.64 39.25
CA SER A 136 5.07 5.36 38.61
C SER A 136 3.81 4.76 37.94
N ARG A 137 4.03 4.09 36.82
CA ARG A 137 3.03 3.29 36.10
C ARG A 137 3.63 1.96 35.66
N GLN A 138 2.87 0.89 35.86
CA GLN A 138 3.08 -0.39 35.21
C GLN A 138 1.84 -0.66 34.34
N MET A 139 2.05 -1.12 33.11
CA MET A 139 0.99 -1.42 32.14
C MET A 139 1.36 -2.70 31.41
N THR A 140 0.40 -3.60 31.21
CA THR A 140 0.60 -4.82 30.40
C THR A 140 -0.34 -4.80 29.21
N PHE A 141 0.13 -5.08 28.00
CA PHE A 141 -0.71 -5.12 26.79
C PHE A 141 -0.34 -6.29 25.88
N GLN A 142 -1.22 -6.62 24.93
CA GLN A 142 -0.99 -7.66 23.92
C GLN A 142 -1.13 -7.11 22.50
N THR A 143 -0.18 -7.45 21.63
CA THR A 143 -0.20 -7.04 20.21
C THR A 143 -1.21 -7.86 19.39
N HIS A 144 -1.47 -7.48 18.14
CA HIS A 144 -2.25 -8.33 17.23
C HIS A 144 -1.68 -9.74 17.12
N SER A 145 -2.54 -10.74 17.01
CA SER A 145 -2.19 -12.11 16.64
C SER A 145 -2.81 -12.41 15.28
N PRO A 146 -2.07 -12.22 14.17
CA PRO A 146 -2.56 -12.53 12.82
C PRO A 146 -2.98 -13.99 12.67
N GLN A 147 -3.89 -14.25 11.73
CA GLN A 147 -4.23 -15.62 11.29
C GLN A 147 -3.25 -16.10 10.22
N ASN A 148 -2.77 -15.18 9.37
CA ASN A 148 -1.72 -15.41 8.39
C ASN A 148 -0.89 -14.12 8.21
N LEU A 149 0.30 -14.26 7.61
CA LEU A 149 1.13 -13.14 7.19
C LEU A 149 1.24 -13.10 5.66
N THR A 150 1.52 -11.93 5.09
CA THR A 150 1.82 -11.80 3.65
C THR A 150 2.99 -10.86 3.40
N MET A 151 3.91 -11.28 2.53
CA MET A 151 5.09 -10.51 2.17
C MET A 151 4.82 -9.67 0.91
N PRO A 152 5.09 -8.35 0.92
CA PRO A 152 5.11 -7.53 -0.28
C PRO A 152 6.44 -7.72 -1.05
N TYR A 153 6.34 -7.91 -2.36
CA TYR A 153 7.46 -7.92 -3.30
C TYR A 153 7.30 -6.74 -4.26
N VAL A 154 8.28 -5.83 -4.27
CA VAL A 154 8.24 -4.59 -5.08
C VAL A 154 9.03 -4.77 -6.38
N VAL A 155 8.50 -4.27 -7.49
CA VAL A 155 9.19 -4.15 -8.79
C VAL A 155 8.89 -2.75 -9.36
N PRO A 156 9.87 -2.01 -9.93
CA PRO A 156 11.31 -2.30 -10.08
C PRO A 156 12.06 -2.58 -8.78
N ARG A 157 13.24 -3.19 -8.91
CA ARG A 157 14.15 -3.41 -7.78
C ARG A 157 14.91 -2.13 -7.44
N ASP A 158 15.39 -2.08 -6.22
CA ASP A 158 16.16 -0.94 -5.71
C ASP A 158 17.43 -0.70 -6.56
N GLY A 159 17.62 0.56 -6.98
CA GLY A 159 18.71 0.99 -7.84
C GLY A 159 18.54 0.72 -9.34
N GLU A 160 17.41 0.17 -9.80
CA GLU A 160 17.19 -0.06 -11.25
C GLU A 160 16.97 1.24 -12.04
N VAL A 161 17.42 1.24 -13.29
CA VAL A 161 17.08 2.26 -14.30
C VAL A 161 16.18 1.63 -15.34
N VAL A 162 14.97 2.16 -15.49
CA VAL A 162 13.86 1.54 -16.25
C VAL A 162 13.31 2.48 -17.33
N GLY A 163 12.57 1.92 -18.29
CA GLY A 163 11.92 2.70 -19.35
C GLY A 163 10.66 3.43 -18.89
N VAL A 164 10.21 4.35 -19.76
CA VAL A 164 9.11 5.29 -19.50
C VAL A 164 7.71 4.65 -19.33
N GLY A 165 7.57 3.37 -19.66
CA GLY A 165 6.34 2.59 -19.48
C GLY A 165 6.25 1.82 -18.16
N GLN A 166 7.26 1.85 -17.29
CA GLN A 166 7.30 1.00 -16.10
C GLN A 166 6.28 1.40 -15.00
N PRO A 167 5.28 0.56 -14.66
CA PRO A 167 4.47 0.78 -13.47
C PRO A 167 5.27 0.44 -12.20
N VAL A 168 4.98 1.12 -11.08
CA VAL A 168 5.29 0.57 -9.76
C VAL A 168 4.41 -0.65 -9.54
N THR A 169 4.98 -1.75 -9.08
CA THR A 169 4.30 -3.02 -8.84
C THR A 169 4.54 -3.47 -7.41
N ILE A 170 3.47 -3.79 -6.68
CA ILE A 170 3.53 -4.41 -5.36
C ILE A 170 2.72 -5.70 -5.45
N LYS A 171 3.43 -6.82 -5.42
CA LYS A 171 2.83 -8.16 -5.45
C LYS A 171 2.91 -8.77 -4.06
N PHE A 172 1.76 -9.20 -3.54
CA PHE A 172 1.66 -9.96 -2.30
C PHE A 172 1.72 -11.47 -2.59
N ASP A 173 2.23 -12.25 -1.65
CA ASP A 173 2.16 -13.72 -1.72
C ASP A 173 0.86 -14.32 -1.18
N GLU A 174 -0.07 -13.49 -0.67
CA GLU A 174 -1.45 -13.88 -0.35
C GLU A 174 -2.51 -12.95 -0.97
N ASN A 175 -3.76 -13.41 -0.96
CA ASN A 175 -4.90 -12.61 -1.43
C ASN A 175 -5.21 -11.47 -0.43
N ILE A 176 -5.24 -10.23 -0.91
CA ILE A 176 -5.54 -9.06 -0.08
C ILE A 176 -7.05 -8.81 -0.04
N ALA A 177 -7.62 -8.78 1.17
CA ALA A 177 -9.05 -8.61 1.40
C ALA A 177 -9.43 -7.13 1.60
N ASP A 178 -8.66 -6.36 2.38
CA ASP A 178 -8.76 -4.90 2.44
C ASP A 178 -7.66 -4.26 1.57
N ARG A 179 -8.00 -4.10 0.29
CA ARG A 179 -7.15 -3.39 -0.69
C ARG A 179 -6.97 -1.91 -0.36
N VAL A 180 -7.91 -1.29 0.36
CA VAL A 180 -7.83 0.12 0.76
C VAL A 180 -6.82 0.29 1.90
N ALA A 181 -6.73 -0.67 2.82
CA ALA A 181 -5.66 -0.73 3.82
C ALA A 181 -4.29 -0.89 3.17
N ALA A 182 -4.15 -1.78 2.18
CA ALA A 182 -2.92 -1.95 1.42
C ALA A 182 -2.49 -0.68 0.66
N GLU A 183 -3.39 -0.05 -0.10
CA GLU A 183 -3.11 1.21 -0.81
C GLU A 183 -2.73 2.35 0.14
N LYS A 184 -3.33 2.41 1.32
CA LYS A 184 -3.00 3.40 2.36
C LYS A 184 -1.63 3.16 3.00
N ALA A 185 -1.16 1.91 3.06
CA ALA A 185 0.16 1.55 3.58
C ALA A 185 1.31 1.84 2.57
N ILE A 186 0.99 1.93 1.27
CA ILE A 186 1.95 2.18 0.20
C ILE A 186 2.10 3.69 -0.04
N LYS A 187 3.28 4.23 0.28
CA LYS A 187 3.67 5.60 -0.07
C LYS A 187 4.56 5.57 -1.31
N ILE A 188 4.15 6.30 -2.35
CA ILE A 188 4.96 6.57 -3.54
C ILE A 188 5.31 8.05 -3.56
N THR A 189 6.58 8.38 -3.78
CA THR A 189 7.09 9.76 -3.95
C THR A 189 7.74 9.86 -5.32
N THR A 190 7.59 11.01 -5.99
CA THR A 190 8.11 11.23 -7.33
C THR A 190 8.78 12.59 -7.43
N ASP A 191 9.92 12.68 -8.11
CA ASP A 191 10.60 13.94 -8.42
C ASP A 191 11.11 13.94 -9.89
N PRO A 192 10.57 14.76 -10.80
CA PRO A 192 9.51 15.75 -10.57
C PRO A 192 8.16 15.12 -10.14
N PRO A 193 7.39 15.77 -9.23
CA PRO A 193 6.11 15.24 -8.77
C PRO A 193 5.08 15.05 -9.88
N VAL A 194 4.49 13.85 -9.96
CA VAL A 194 3.44 13.51 -10.94
C VAL A 194 2.25 12.82 -10.26
N VAL A 195 1.04 13.09 -10.79
CA VAL A 195 -0.19 12.42 -10.32
C VAL A 195 -0.30 11.04 -10.97
N GLY A 196 -0.35 10.01 -10.12
CA GLY A 196 -0.69 8.63 -10.49
C GLY A 196 -1.75 8.05 -9.54
N ALA A 197 -2.19 6.83 -9.83
CA ALA A 197 -3.23 6.13 -9.07
C ALA A 197 -3.00 4.61 -9.03
N PHE A 198 -3.62 3.92 -8.06
CA PHE A 198 -3.54 2.48 -7.90
C PHE A 198 -4.58 1.71 -8.73
N TYR A 199 -4.21 0.53 -9.23
CA TYR A 199 -5.13 -0.42 -9.86
C TYR A 199 -4.68 -1.87 -9.61
N TRP A 200 -5.60 -2.76 -9.26
CA TRP A 200 -5.33 -4.17 -9.00
C TRP A 200 -5.57 -4.99 -10.25
N LEU A 201 -4.55 -5.74 -10.70
CA LEU A 201 -4.70 -6.63 -11.87
C LEU A 201 -5.38 -7.95 -11.48
N ASN A 202 -5.19 -8.38 -10.22
CA ASN A 202 -5.76 -9.55 -9.59
C ASN A 202 -5.78 -9.37 -8.05
N ASN A 203 -6.09 -10.40 -7.28
CA ASN A 203 -6.21 -10.32 -5.81
C ASN A 203 -4.89 -10.10 -5.05
N ARG A 204 -3.74 -10.11 -5.74
CA ARG A 204 -2.39 -10.08 -5.15
C ARG A 204 -1.47 -9.01 -5.75
N ASP A 205 -1.70 -8.61 -7.00
CA ASP A 205 -0.86 -7.68 -7.76
C ASP A 205 -1.54 -6.31 -7.88
N VAL A 206 -1.01 -5.31 -7.17
CA VAL A 206 -1.42 -3.91 -7.29
C VAL A 206 -0.34 -3.08 -7.97
N ARG A 207 -0.80 -2.24 -8.91
CA ARG A 207 0.03 -1.39 -9.77
C ARG A 207 -0.22 0.07 -9.47
N TRP A 208 0.77 0.91 -9.66
CA TRP A 208 0.62 2.36 -9.68
C TRP A 208 1.39 2.96 -10.86
N ARG A 209 0.76 3.89 -11.58
CA ARG A 209 1.38 4.64 -12.67
C ARG A 209 0.77 6.04 -12.80
N PRO A 210 1.50 6.99 -13.41
CA PRO A 210 0.91 8.23 -13.92
C PRO A 210 -0.07 7.97 -15.08
N ARG A 211 -0.77 9.04 -15.48
CA ARG A 211 -1.73 9.04 -16.58
C ARG A 211 -1.12 8.64 -17.92
N ASP A 212 -0.07 9.37 -18.29
CA ASP A 212 0.70 9.26 -19.53
C ASP A 212 2.10 8.70 -19.19
N PHE A 213 2.93 8.33 -20.17
CA PHE A 213 4.26 7.74 -19.89
C PHE A 213 5.14 8.66 -19.01
N TRP A 214 6.03 8.04 -18.23
CA TRP A 214 6.94 8.76 -17.34
C TRP A 214 7.88 9.68 -18.12
N LYS A 215 8.26 10.80 -17.49
CA LYS A 215 9.31 11.66 -18.01
C LYS A 215 10.69 11.05 -17.71
N PRO A 216 11.62 10.99 -18.69
CA PRO A 216 13.01 10.67 -18.44
C PRO A 216 13.65 11.55 -17.36
N GLY A 217 14.46 10.93 -16.50
CA GLY A 217 15.10 11.56 -15.34
C GLY A 217 14.22 11.71 -14.10
N THR A 218 12.98 11.18 -14.09
CA THR A 218 12.16 11.13 -12.87
C THR A 218 12.70 10.07 -11.89
N ASN A 219 12.87 10.47 -10.63
CA ASN A 219 13.15 9.58 -9.50
C ASN A 219 11.83 9.09 -8.89
N VAL A 220 11.77 7.83 -8.47
CA VAL A 220 10.58 7.22 -7.86
C VAL A 220 10.96 6.45 -6.60
N ASP A 221 10.48 6.91 -5.44
CA ASP A 221 10.61 6.22 -4.16
C ASP A 221 9.32 5.46 -3.83
N VAL A 222 9.44 4.18 -3.50
CA VAL A 222 8.33 3.31 -3.09
C VAL A 222 8.61 2.79 -1.68
N ALA A 223 7.70 3.08 -0.74
CA ALA A 223 7.73 2.54 0.62
C ALA A 223 6.41 1.83 0.95
N VAL A 224 6.48 0.52 1.14
CA VAL A 224 5.35 -0.37 1.45
C VAL A 224 5.39 -0.64 2.95
N ASN A 225 4.62 0.14 3.71
CA ASN A 225 4.66 0.17 5.18
C ASN A 225 3.60 -0.78 5.76
N THR A 226 3.62 -2.04 5.34
CA THR A 226 2.59 -3.03 5.65
C THR A 226 2.77 -3.75 6.98
N TYR A 227 3.94 -3.66 7.63
CA TYR A 227 4.11 -4.25 8.95
C TYR A 227 3.18 -3.60 9.97
N GLY A 228 2.55 -4.44 10.80
CA GLY A 228 1.53 -4.04 11.76
C GLY A 228 0.13 -3.80 11.18
N VAL A 229 -0.02 -3.67 9.86
CA VAL A 229 -1.28 -3.35 9.19
C VAL A 229 -2.13 -4.61 8.98
N ASP A 230 -3.42 -4.55 9.35
CA ASP A 230 -4.43 -5.56 8.97
C ASP A 230 -4.83 -5.33 7.50
N LEU A 231 -4.61 -6.34 6.66
CA LEU A 231 -4.91 -6.35 5.23
C LEU A 231 -6.22 -7.12 4.92
N GLY A 232 -7.05 -7.29 5.95
CA GLY A 232 -8.36 -7.92 5.94
C GLY A 232 -8.30 -9.42 6.24
N ASN A 233 -9.42 -9.94 6.77
CA ASN A 233 -9.59 -11.35 7.15
C ASN A 233 -8.51 -11.91 8.12
N GLY A 234 -7.81 -11.05 8.85
CA GLY A 234 -6.74 -11.46 9.76
C GLY A 234 -5.41 -11.78 9.07
N VAL A 235 -5.24 -11.40 7.79
CA VAL A 235 -3.95 -11.36 7.10
C VAL A 235 -3.27 -10.04 7.45
N TYR A 236 -2.02 -10.09 7.92
CA TYR A 236 -1.23 -8.88 8.22
C TYR A 236 0.05 -8.85 7.39
N GLY A 237 0.64 -7.67 7.17
CA GLY A 237 1.92 -7.55 6.48
C GLY A 237 3.05 -8.23 7.26
N GLN A 238 3.75 -9.17 6.64
CA GLN A 238 4.86 -9.93 7.25
C GLN A 238 6.02 -9.01 7.63
N ASP A 239 6.32 -8.04 6.76
CA ASP A 239 7.34 -7.01 6.95
C ASP A 239 6.98 -5.78 6.10
N ASN A 240 7.85 -4.77 6.13
CA ASN A 240 7.85 -3.65 5.19
C ASN A 240 8.73 -3.98 3.96
N ALA A 241 8.51 -3.27 2.86
CA ALA A 241 9.42 -3.30 1.70
C ALA A 241 9.64 -1.89 1.14
N ALA A 242 10.78 -1.68 0.49
CA ALA A 242 11.10 -0.42 -0.18
C ALA A 242 11.84 -0.66 -1.50
N SER A 243 11.77 0.32 -2.40
CA SER A 243 12.54 0.37 -3.65
C SER A 243 12.65 1.81 -4.15
N HIS A 244 13.84 2.25 -4.52
CA HIS A 244 14.09 3.48 -5.26
C HIS A 244 14.54 3.15 -6.68
N PHE A 245 13.96 3.79 -7.70
CA PHE A 245 14.37 3.60 -9.10
C PHE A 245 14.27 4.89 -9.92
N VAL A 246 14.95 4.91 -11.06
CA VAL A 246 15.04 6.08 -11.95
C VAL A 246 14.52 5.75 -13.35
N ILE A 247 13.75 6.67 -13.91
CA ILE A 247 13.30 6.59 -15.31
C ILE A 247 14.45 7.03 -16.22
N GLY A 248 14.94 6.12 -17.07
CA GLY A 248 15.97 6.40 -18.08
C GLY A 248 15.39 7.01 -19.37
N ASP A 249 16.13 6.87 -20.47
CA ASP A 249 15.68 7.33 -21.80
C ASP A 249 14.33 6.74 -22.21
N GLU A 250 13.56 7.54 -22.95
CA GLU A 250 12.37 7.08 -23.68
C GLU A 250 12.83 6.13 -24.78
N VAL A 251 12.33 4.89 -24.75
CA VAL A 251 12.51 3.93 -25.86
C VAL A 251 11.15 3.34 -26.21
N ILE A 252 10.73 3.56 -27.45
CA ILE A 252 9.42 3.12 -27.95
C ILE A 252 9.64 2.41 -29.30
N ALA A 253 9.24 1.15 -29.36
CA ALA A 253 9.27 0.32 -30.56
C ALA A 253 7.86 0.18 -31.16
N THR A 254 7.55 0.93 -32.21
CA THR A 254 6.27 0.81 -32.91
C THR A 254 6.34 -0.35 -33.91
N VAL A 255 5.39 -1.27 -33.86
CA VAL A 255 5.22 -2.40 -34.79
C VAL A 255 3.90 -2.23 -35.54
N ASP A 256 3.94 -2.33 -36.87
CA ASP A 256 2.79 -2.13 -37.73
C ASP A 256 2.62 -3.30 -38.71
N ASP A 257 1.47 -3.96 -38.68
CA ASP A 257 1.20 -5.13 -39.53
C ASP A 257 0.95 -4.78 -41.01
N ASN A 258 0.66 -3.51 -41.34
CA ASN A 258 0.57 -3.07 -42.73
C ASN A 258 1.95 -3.06 -43.40
N THR A 259 3.01 -2.76 -42.65
CA THR A 259 4.39 -2.69 -43.14
C THR A 259 5.26 -3.87 -42.72
N LYS A 260 4.79 -4.69 -41.76
CA LYS A 260 5.54 -5.79 -41.11
C LYS A 260 6.94 -5.37 -40.69
N SER A 261 6.99 -4.18 -40.10
CA SER A 261 8.20 -3.53 -39.63
C SER A 261 8.04 -3.08 -38.18
N MET A 262 9.12 -3.21 -37.41
CA MET A 262 9.31 -2.56 -36.13
C MET A 262 10.24 -1.37 -36.32
N VAL A 263 9.85 -0.20 -35.83
CA VAL A 263 10.65 1.03 -35.81
C VAL A 263 10.92 1.39 -34.35
N VAL A 264 12.17 1.25 -33.92
CA VAL A 264 12.61 1.60 -32.56
C VAL A 264 13.11 3.03 -32.54
N ARG A 265 12.51 3.83 -31.65
CA ARG A 265 12.93 5.21 -31.36
C ARG A 265 13.55 5.30 -29.97
N VAL A 266 14.55 6.18 -29.84
CA VAL A 266 15.11 6.60 -28.56
C VAL A 266 14.95 8.12 -28.47
N ASN A 267 14.25 8.62 -27.45
CA ASN A 267 13.90 10.03 -27.28
C ASN A 267 13.34 10.67 -28.58
N GLY A 268 12.38 9.99 -29.22
CA GLY A 268 11.79 10.36 -30.51
C GLY A 268 12.62 10.05 -31.78
N GLU A 269 13.94 9.86 -31.71
CA GLU A 269 14.79 9.63 -32.90
C GLU A 269 14.82 8.15 -33.32
N VAL A 270 14.69 7.86 -34.63
CA VAL A 270 14.70 6.49 -35.15
C VAL A 270 16.13 5.94 -35.18
N VAL A 271 16.43 5.01 -34.28
CA VAL A 271 17.75 4.34 -34.18
C VAL A 271 17.80 2.98 -34.88
N LYS A 272 16.65 2.35 -35.12
CA LYS A 272 16.57 1.01 -35.72
C LYS A 272 15.26 0.78 -36.46
N THR A 273 15.34 0.06 -37.57
CA THR A 273 14.19 -0.53 -38.27
C THR A 273 14.46 -2.02 -38.45
N MET A 274 13.48 -2.86 -38.13
CA MET A 274 13.57 -4.32 -38.19
C MET A 274 12.39 -4.90 -38.98
N PRO A 275 12.61 -5.70 -40.04
CA PRO A 275 11.57 -6.56 -40.59
C PRO A 275 11.09 -7.57 -39.53
N VAL A 276 9.78 -7.72 -39.36
CA VAL A 276 9.17 -8.65 -38.40
C VAL A 276 8.30 -9.70 -39.08
N SER A 277 8.06 -10.83 -38.42
CA SER A 277 6.95 -11.75 -38.73
C SER A 277 6.18 -12.02 -37.45
N MET A 278 4.91 -11.61 -37.42
CA MET A 278 4.07 -11.67 -36.23
C MET A 278 3.21 -12.94 -36.19
N GLY A 279 2.26 -13.02 -35.24
CA GLY A 279 1.32 -14.14 -35.12
C GLY A 279 0.47 -14.30 -36.38
N LYS A 280 0.46 -15.51 -36.95
CA LYS A 280 -0.40 -15.89 -38.10
C LYS A 280 -1.88 -15.76 -37.76
N ASP A 281 -2.74 -15.68 -38.77
CA ASP A 281 -4.17 -15.37 -38.63
C ASP A 281 -4.96 -16.23 -37.62
N SER A 282 -4.57 -17.49 -37.41
CA SER A 282 -5.20 -18.40 -36.42
C SER A 282 -4.68 -18.24 -34.98
N THR A 283 -3.58 -17.51 -34.78
CA THR A 283 -2.98 -17.13 -33.50
C THR A 283 -2.35 -15.73 -33.62
N PRO A 284 -3.16 -14.67 -33.84
CA PRO A 284 -2.65 -13.36 -34.17
C PRO A 284 -2.07 -12.65 -32.94
N THR A 285 -1.03 -11.83 -33.14
CA THR A 285 -0.52 -10.91 -32.11
C THR A 285 -1.58 -9.88 -31.75
N ASN A 286 -1.78 -9.59 -30.46
CA ASN A 286 -2.71 -8.55 -30.03
C ASN A 286 -2.26 -7.14 -30.47
N ASN A 287 -3.22 -6.25 -30.66
CA ASN A 287 -2.95 -4.81 -30.80
C ASN A 287 -2.79 -4.16 -29.42
N GLY A 288 -2.10 -3.03 -29.32
CA GLY A 288 -2.02 -2.21 -28.11
C GLY A 288 -0.61 -1.94 -27.61
N THR A 289 -0.51 -1.42 -26.39
CA THR A 289 0.73 -1.02 -25.73
C THR A 289 1.22 -2.12 -24.80
N TYR A 290 2.48 -2.52 -24.93
CA TYR A 290 3.15 -3.54 -24.14
C TYR A 290 4.33 -2.94 -23.38
N ILE A 291 4.55 -3.39 -22.14
CA ILE A 291 5.70 -3.03 -21.31
C ILE A 291 6.78 -4.13 -21.43
N VAL A 292 8.02 -3.75 -21.67
CA VAL A 292 9.15 -4.69 -21.71
C VAL A 292 9.42 -5.26 -20.31
N GLY A 293 9.40 -6.60 -20.22
CA GLY A 293 9.62 -7.37 -18.99
C GLY A 293 11.05 -7.89 -18.86
N GLU A 294 11.18 -9.21 -18.65
CA GLU A 294 12.49 -9.87 -18.57
C GLU A 294 13.18 -10.01 -19.94
N ARG A 295 14.51 -10.15 -19.91
CA ARG A 295 15.35 -10.37 -21.09
C ARG A 295 16.20 -11.62 -20.88
N PHE A 296 16.21 -12.51 -21.86
CA PHE A 296 16.91 -13.79 -21.81
C PHE A 296 17.87 -13.92 -23.00
N PRO A 297 19.16 -14.24 -22.78
CA PRO A 297 20.07 -14.53 -23.89
C PRO A 297 19.66 -15.80 -24.64
N HIS A 298 18.99 -16.73 -23.95
CA HIS A 298 18.43 -17.98 -24.49
C HIS A 298 17.29 -18.46 -23.57
N ILE A 299 16.19 -18.98 -24.13
CA ILE A 299 15.06 -19.53 -23.37
C ILE A 299 14.27 -20.59 -24.15
N VAL A 300 13.88 -21.67 -23.45
CA VAL A 300 12.85 -22.62 -23.93
C VAL A 300 11.47 -21.97 -23.72
N MET A 301 10.87 -21.47 -24.80
CA MET A 301 9.48 -21.00 -24.78
C MET A 301 8.54 -22.20 -24.83
N ASP A 302 7.88 -22.51 -23.72
CA ASP A 302 6.92 -23.61 -23.58
C ASP A 302 5.48 -23.06 -23.51
N SER A 303 4.63 -23.44 -24.47
CA SER A 303 3.26 -22.92 -24.56
C SER A 303 2.38 -23.28 -23.35
N SER A 304 2.72 -24.35 -22.61
CA SER A 304 1.96 -24.76 -21.42
C SER A 304 2.16 -23.82 -20.23
N THR A 305 3.27 -23.07 -20.18
CA THR A 305 3.48 -21.96 -19.24
C THR A 305 2.39 -20.89 -19.40
N TYR A 306 1.88 -20.71 -20.62
CA TYR A 306 0.86 -19.74 -20.99
C TYR A 306 -0.54 -20.37 -21.18
N GLY A 307 -0.74 -21.59 -20.64
CA GLY A 307 -2.03 -22.29 -20.64
C GLY A 307 -2.38 -23.08 -21.90
N VAL A 308 -1.50 -23.17 -22.90
CA VAL A 308 -1.74 -23.91 -24.15
C VAL A 308 -0.95 -25.23 -24.14
N PRO A 309 -1.58 -26.41 -24.08
CA PRO A 309 -0.86 -27.69 -24.06
C PRO A 309 0.05 -27.86 -25.28
N VAL A 310 1.31 -28.26 -25.07
CA VAL A 310 2.34 -28.39 -26.12
C VAL A 310 1.95 -29.38 -27.24
N ASN A 311 1.09 -30.35 -26.94
CA ASN A 311 0.56 -31.34 -27.89
C ASN A 311 -0.79 -30.93 -28.54
N SER A 312 -1.26 -29.71 -28.30
CA SER A 312 -2.46 -29.15 -28.96
C SER A 312 -2.10 -28.52 -30.32
N PRO A 313 -3.08 -28.23 -31.22
CA PRO A 313 -2.81 -27.67 -32.55
C PRO A 313 -2.06 -26.32 -32.58
N ASN A 314 -2.10 -25.56 -31.48
CA ASN A 314 -1.38 -24.29 -31.30
C ASN A 314 -0.24 -24.40 -30.27
N GLY A 315 0.07 -25.62 -29.80
CA GLY A 315 1.10 -25.89 -28.81
C GLY A 315 2.50 -25.81 -29.40
N TYR A 316 3.46 -25.40 -28.58
CA TYR A 316 4.87 -25.34 -28.97
C TYR A 316 5.80 -25.50 -27.76
N ARG A 317 7.01 -25.99 -28.01
CA ARG A 317 8.14 -25.93 -27.09
C ARG A 317 9.38 -25.65 -27.94
N THR A 318 9.85 -24.41 -27.90
CA THR A 318 10.85 -23.90 -28.86
C THR A 318 11.98 -23.22 -28.11
N ASP A 319 13.22 -23.66 -28.34
CA ASP A 319 14.42 -22.98 -27.83
C ASP A 319 14.76 -21.80 -28.75
N VAL A 320 14.98 -20.62 -28.18
CA VAL A 320 15.28 -19.39 -28.95
C VAL A 320 16.31 -18.49 -28.25
N ASP A 321 17.14 -17.81 -29.05
CA ASP A 321 18.08 -16.80 -28.56
C ASP A 321 17.44 -15.41 -28.40
N TRP A 322 18.08 -14.57 -27.58
CA TRP A 322 17.87 -13.11 -27.50
C TRP A 322 16.40 -12.71 -27.35
N ALA A 323 15.71 -13.35 -26.40
CA ALA A 323 14.29 -13.19 -26.16
C ALA A 323 14.03 -12.07 -25.15
N THR A 324 13.31 -11.03 -25.57
CA THR A 324 12.80 -9.97 -24.68
C THR A 324 11.29 -10.13 -24.51
N GLN A 325 10.84 -10.32 -23.28
CA GLN A 325 9.43 -10.52 -22.96
C GLN A 325 8.67 -9.19 -23.06
N ILE A 326 7.47 -9.22 -23.65
CA ILE A 326 6.58 -8.06 -23.69
C ILE A 326 5.17 -8.35 -23.14
N SER A 327 4.75 -9.62 -23.00
CA SER A 327 3.52 -9.97 -22.27
C SER A 327 3.68 -11.18 -21.34
N TYR A 328 2.85 -11.26 -20.30
CA TYR A 328 2.69 -12.48 -19.49
C TYR A 328 1.93 -13.59 -20.22
N SER A 329 1.21 -13.28 -21.30
CA SER A 329 0.59 -14.26 -22.21
C SER A 329 1.58 -14.96 -23.15
N GLY A 330 2.89 -14.71 -23.00
CA GLY A 330 3.95 -15.41 -23.73
C GLY A 330 4.35 -14.77 -25.06
N ILE A 331 4.13 -13.46 -25.23
CA ILE A 331 4.61 -12.71 -26.40
C ILE A 331 6.00 -12.13 -26.10
N PHE A 332 6.94 -12.39 -27.00
CA PHE A 332 8.34 -11.94 -26.95
C PHE A 332 8.77 -11.36 -28.30
N VAL A 333 9.79 -10.50 -28.28
CA VAL A 333 10.66 -10.24 -29.44
C VAL A 333 11.85 -11.20 -29.33
N HIS A 334 12.15 -12.00 -30.36
CA HIS A 334 13.24 -13.00 -30.27
C HIS A 334 13.89 -13.37 -31.61
N SER A 335 15.04 -14.07 -31.52
CA SER A 335 15.76 -14.66 -32.65
C SER A 335 14.89 -15.71 -33.35
N ALA A 336 14.68 -15.55 -34.65
CA ALA A 336 13.85 -16.47 -35.43
C ALA A 336 14.45 -16.81 -36.81
N PRO A 337 15.65 -17.41 -36.87
CA PRO A 337 16.41 -17.65 -38.11
C PRO A 337 15.64 -18.46 -39.16
N TRP A 338 14.74 -19.35 -38.74
CA TRP A 338 13.88 -20.13 -39.63
C TRP A 338 12.83 -19.30 -40.40
N SER A 339 12.61 -18.04 -40.03
CA SER A 339 11.55 -17.17 -40.57
C SER A 339 12.06 -15.93 -41.32
N VAL A 340 13.37 -15.74 -41.47
CA VAL A 340 13.94 -14.52 -42.10
C VAL A 340 13.46 -14.28 -43.54
N GLY A 341 13.04 -15.32 -44.26
CA GLY A 341 12.46 -15.20 -45.61
C GLY A 341 11.01 -14.67 -45.65
N VAL A 342 10.32 -14.54 -44.50
CA VAL A 342 8.97 -13.97 -44.41
C VAL A 342 8.90 -12.72 -43.51
N GLN A 343 9.97 -12.37 -42.80
CA GLN A 343 10.05 -11.13 -42.02
C GLN A 343 9.99 -9.92 -42.96
N GLY A 344 9.06 -9.00 -42.71
CA GLY A 344 8.71 -7.91 -43.63
C GLY A 344 7.65 -8.26 -44.70
N TYR A 345 7.14 -9.50 -44.73
CA TYR A 345 6.24 -9.96 -45.80
C TYR A 345 5.00 -10.71 -45.30
N ALA A 346 5.12 -11.64 -44.36
CA ALA A 346 4.01 -12.46 -43.87
C ALA A 346 4.14 -12.84 -42.39
N ASN A 347 3.01 -13.12 -41.74
CA ASN A 347 2.93 -13.52 -40.34
C ASN A 347 2.90 -15.04 -40.20
N ALA A 348 3.78 -15.59 -39.36
CA ALA A 348 4.03 -17.03 -39.26
C ALA A 348 4.19 -17.55 -37.81
N SER A 349 4.20 -16.68 -36.80
CA SER A 349 4.47 -17.07 -35.40
C SER A 349 3.22 -17.57 -34.66
N HIS A 350 3.35 -17.81 -33.35
CA HIS A 350 2.23 -18.08 -32.43
C HIS A 350 1.74 -16.84 -31.66
N GLY A 351 2.28 -15.66 -31.97
CA GLY A 351 2.00 -14.38 -31.30
C GLY A 351 3.26 -13.53 -31.09
N CYS A 352 4.43 -14.18 -30.94
CA CYS A 352 5.74 -13.52 -30.84
C CYS A 352 6.12 -12.69 -32.08
N ILE A 353 7.03 -11.75 -31.87
CA ILE A 353 7.59 -10.87 -32.90
C ILE A 353 8.91 -11.49 -33.38
N ASN A 354 8.84 -12.32 -34.41
CA ASN A 354 10.02 -12.95 -34.99
C ASN A 354 10.87 -11.90 -35.70
N VAL A 355 12.15 -11.78 -35.35
CA VAL A 355 13.15 -10.95 -36.06
C VAL A 355 14.39 -11.75 -36.42
N SER A 356 15.30 -11.15 -37.20
CA SER A 356 16.59 -11.77 -37.51
C SER A 356 17.47 -11.86 -36.26
N PRO A 357 18.39 -12.84 -36.16
CA PRO A 357 19.21 -13.03 -34.95
C PRO A 357 20.00 -11.77 -34.52
N SER A 358 20.50 -10.98 -35.48
CA SER A 358 21.21 -9.73 -35.22
C SER A 358 20.30 -8.57 -34.78
N ASN A 359 19.02 -8.60 -35.16
CA ASN A 359 18.02 -7.64 -34.66
C ASN A 359 17.50 -8.04 -33.28
N ALA A 360 17.36 -9.34 -33.00
CA ALA A 360 17.02 -9.86 -31.67
C ALA A 360 18.10 -9.51 -30.63
N LEU A 361 19.39 -9.80 -30.94
CA LEU A 361 20.52 -9.40 -30.10
C LEU A 361 20.55 -7.88 -29.88
N TRP A 362 20.39 -7.08 -30.95
CA TRP A 362 20.34 -5.63 -30.81
C TRP A 362 19.20 -5.17 -29.90
N PHE A 363 18.01 -5.78 -29.99
CA PHE A 363 16.87 -5.46 -29.12
C PHE A 363 17.17 -5.83 -27.67
N TYR A 364 17.70 -7.03 -27.42
CA TYR A 364 18.14 -7.49 -26.11
C TYR A 364 19.17 -6.53 -25.47
N ASP A 365 20.16 -6.06 -26.24
CA ASP A 365 21.22 -5.17 -25.76
C ASP A 365 20.71 -3.74 -25.47
N HIS A 366 19.85 -3.18 -26.34
CA HIS A 366 19.51 -1.74 -26.35
C HIS A 366 18.16 -1.39 -25.72
N VAL A 367 17.29 -2.37 -25.48
CA VAL A 367 15.96 -2.19 -24.87
C VAL A 367 15.98 -2.76 -23.46
N LYS A 368 15.46 -2.02 -22.47
CA LYS A 368 15.47 -2.32 -21.03
C LYS A 368 14.06 -2.57 -20.47
N ARG A 369 13.99 -3.14 -19.27
CA ARG A 369 12.74 -3.28 -18.50
C ARG A 369 12.01 -1.93 -18.45
N GLY A 370 10.71 -1.92 -18.72
CA GLY A 370 9.90 -0.71 -18.70
C GLY A 370 9.86 0.08 -20.01
N ASP A 371 10.67 -0.28 -21.01
CA ASP A 371 10.52 0.29 -22.36
C ASP A 371 9.21 -0.17 -22.99
N VAL A 372 8.78 0.51 -24.07
CA VAL A 372 7.45 0.33 -24.64
C VAL A 372 7.53 -0.34 -26.01
N VAL A 373 6.65 -1.31 -26.26
CA VAL A 373 6.36 -1.81 -27.61
C VAL A 373 4.90 -1.53 -27.94
N GLU A 374 4.64 -0.83 -29.05
CA GLU A 374 3.29 -0.47 -29.48
C GLU A 374 2.96 -1.26 -30.75
N ILE A 375 1.94 -2.14 -30.70
CA ILE A 375 1.59 -3.01 -31.81
C ILE A 375 0.26 -2.57 -32.42
N SER A 376 0.23 -2.44 -33.74
CA SER A 376 -0.89 -1.85 -34.47
C SER A 376 -1.22 -2.59 -35.77
N ASN A 377 -2.47 -2.43 -36.20
CA ASN A 377 -3.04 -2.91 -37.46
C ASN A 377 -3.06 -4.44 -37.67
N THR A 378 -2.79 -5.25 -36.62
CA THR A 378 -3.00 -6.70 -36.69
C THR A 378 -4.49 -7.04 -36.70
N ILE A 379 -4.85 -8.26 -37.12
CA ILE A 379 -6.22 -8.77 -36.97
C ILE A 379 -6.57 -9.23 -35.53
N GLY A 380 -5.62 -9.13 -34.59
CA GLY A 380 -5.81 -9.57 -33.20
C GLY A 380 -6.63 -8.58 -32.36
N PRO A 381 -7.36 -9.05 -31.33
CA PRO A 381 -8.03 -8.16 -30.40
C PRO A 381 -7.00 -7.35 -29.59
N PRO A 382 -7.40 -6.23 -28.93
CA PRO A 382 -6.51 -5.50 -28.02
C PRO A 382 -5.95 -6.38 -26.90
N LEU A 383 -4.74 -6.07 -26.45
CA LEU A 383 -4.11 -6.70 -25.30
C LEU A 383 -4.95 -6.42 -24.03
N PRO A 384 -5.38 -7.44 -23.26
CA PRO A 384 -6.13 -7.21 -22.03
C PRO A 384 -5.24 -6.50 -21.02
N GLY A 385 -5.59 -5.29 -20.59
CA GLY A 385 -4.70 -4.45 -19.76
C GLY A 385 -4.48 -4.91 -18.32
N ASN A 386 -4.92 -6.12 -17.96
CA ASN A 386 -4.70 -6.77 -16.68
C ASN A 386 -3.98 -8.14 -16.82
N GLU A 387 -3.38 -8.43 -17.97
CA GLU A 387 -2.65 -9.68 -18.22
C GLU A 387 -1.28 -9.70 -17.51
N GLY A 388 -0.66 -8.53 -17.32
CA GLY A 388 0.50 -8.30 -16.46
C GLY A 388 1.53 -7.28 -16.95
N LEU A 389 1.54 -6.95 -18.26
CA LEU A 389 2.44 -5.96 -18.89
C LEU A 389 1.68 -5.01 -19.86
N GLY A 390 0.35 -5.06 -19.86
CA GLY A 390 -0.54 -4.23 -20.67
C GLY A 390 -1.20 -3.08 -19.92
N ASP A 391 -0.67 -2.65 -18.77
CA ASP A 391 -1.25 -1.67 -17.83
C ASP A 391 -1.76 -0.37 -18.51
N TRP A 392 -1.13 0.03 -19.62
CA TRP A 392 -1.46 1.23 -20.42
C TRP A 392 -2.69 1.07 -21.33
N ASN A 393 -3.13 -0.15 -21.63
CA ASN A 393 -4.35 -0.41 -22.40
C ASN A 393 -5.63 -0.16 -21.57
N ILE A 394 -5.52 -0.01 -20.24
CA ILE A 394 -6.63 0.43 -19.40
C ILE A 394 -6.80 1.95 -19.54
N PRO A 395 -7.98 2.46 -19.95
CA PRO A 395 -8.23 3.90 -20.04
C PRO A 395 -7.99 4.60 -18.72
N TRP A 396 -7.32 5.76 -18.73
CA TRP A 396 -6.95 6.45 -17.50
C TRP A 396 -8.13 6.75 -16.56
N SER A 397 -9.32 7.03 -17.08
CA SER A 397 -10.52 7.24 -16.25
C SER A 397 -10.95 5.98 -15.47
N GLN A 398 -10.72 4.79 -16.01
CA GLN A 398 -10.94 3.52 -15.32
C GLN A 398 -9.80 3.23 -14.34
N TRP A 399 -8.54 3.48 -14.73
CA TRP A 399 -7.38 3.31 -13.85
C TRP A 399 -7.47 4.23 -12.61
N GLN A 400 -7.75 5.52 -12.82
CA GLN A 400 -7.84 6.53 -11.77
C GLN A 400 -9.03 6.33 -10.82
N ALA A 401 -10.10 5.68 -11.28
CA ALA A 401 -11.22 5.30 -10.43
C ALA A 401 -10.84 4.17 -9.44
N GLY A 402 -9.82 3.37 -9.78
CA GLY A 402 -9.36 2.22 -9.00
C GLY A 402 -10.38 1.07 -8.97
N ASN A 403 -9.98 -0.03 -8.33
CA ASN A 403 -10.84 -1.20 -8.06
C ASN A 403 -10.59 -1.79 -6.66
N ALA A 404 -10.10 -0.97 -5.72
CA ALA A 404 -9.87 -1.33 -4.32
C ALA A 404 -11.13 -1.81 -3.58
N ARG A 405 -12.32 -1.39 -4.04
CA ARG A 405 -13.63 -1.73 -3.45
C ARG A 405 -14.40 -2.80 -4.21
N GLU A 406 -13.81 -3.38 -5.26
CA GLU A 406 -14.39 -4.58 -5.87
C GLU A 406 -14.18 -5.80 -4.97
N PRO A 407 -15.14 -6.75 -4.92
CA PRO A 407 -14.93 -8.01 -4.22
C PRO A 407 -13.70 -8.75 -4.75
N VAL A 408 -12.91 -9.30 -3.83
CA VAL A 408 -11.92 -10.35 -4.11
C VAL A 408 -12.64 -11.52 -4.78
N ARG A 409 -12.14 -11.96 -5.94
CA ARG A 409 -12.81 -12.96 -6.81
C ARG A 409 -12.17 -14.33 -6.72
#